data_AF-A0A091C1E9-F1
#
_entry.id   AF-A0A091C1E9-F1
#
_cell.length_a   1.000
_cell.length_b   1.000
_cell.length_c   1.000
_cell.angle_alpha   90.00
_cell.angle_beta   90.00
_cell.angle_gamma   90.00
#
_symmetry.space_group_name_H-M   'P 1'
#
loop_
_entity.id
_entity.type
_entity.pdbx_description
1 polymer ?
#
loop_
_entity_poly.entity_id
_entity_poly.type
_entity_poly.pdbx_seq_one_letter_code
_entity_poly.pdbx_strand_id
1 'polypeptide(L)'
;MKDRTARLLSELVFAEFPISMKALSEQFQLSARTMRNEINEVNDYLQQQKLPLVHSLRGKGMKLELNRKEKEQVYVLLDADKKMKF
;
A
#
# COMPACT_ATOMS: atom_id res chain seq x y z
N MET A 1 -7.63 2.42 9.77
CA MET A 1 -7.10 3.03 8.52
C MET A 1 -8.28 3.48 7.64
N LYS A 2 -8.13 4.27 6.56
CA LYS A 2 -9.24 4.42 5.59
C LYS A 2 -9.36 3.15 4.76
N ASP A 3 -10.58 2.71 4.45
CA ASP A 3 -10.85 1.53 3.64
C ASP A 3 -10.15 1.55 2.27
N ARG A 4 -9.93 2.74 1.70
CA ARG A 4 -9.23 2.94 0.42
C ARG A 4 -7.72 2.70 0.52
N THR A 5 -7.09 3.27 1.54
CA THR A 5 -5.65 3.14 1.80
C THR A 5 -5.28 1.68 2.09
N ALA A 6 -6.14 0.97 2.83
CA ALA A 6 -6.01 -0.47 3.06
C ALA A 6 -6.10 -1.29 1.77
N ARG A 7 -6.99 -0.92 0.83
CA ARG A 7 -7.06 -1.55 -0.51
C ARG A 7 -5.80 -1.28 -1.33
N LEU A 8 -5.30 -0.04 -1.35
CA LEU A 8 -4.06 0.31 -2.02
C LEU A 8 -2.88 -0.50 -1.48
N LEU A 9 -2.75 -0.59 -0.14
CA LEU A 9 -1.73 -1.41 0.49
C LEU A 9 -1.87 -2.88 0.10
N SER A 10 -3.09 -3.44 0.15
CA SER A 10 -3.34 -4.82 -0.25
C SER A 10 -2.89 -5.06 -1.69
N GLU A 11 -3.28 -4.19 -2.64
CA GLU A 11 -2.84 -4.31 -4.01
C GLU A 11 -1.32 -4.25 -4.15
N LEU A 12 -0.65 -3.33 -3.46
CA LEU A 12 0.82 -3.24 -3.50
C LEU A 12 1.52 -4.47 -2.89
N VAL A 13 0.92 -5.09 -1.86
CA VAL A 13 1.44 -6.32 -1.22
C VAL A 13 1.28 -7.54 -2.13
N PHE A 14 0.15 -7.64 -2.83
CA PHE A 14 -0.14 -8.71 -3.79
C PHE A 14 0.49 -8.48 -5.16
N ALA A 15 0.83 -7.23 -5.50
CA ALA A 15 1.49 -6.88 -6.75
C ALA A 15 2.90 -7.46 -6.79
N GLU A 16 3.13 -8.41 -7.69
CA GLU A 16 4.47 -8.93 -7.98
C GLU A 16 5.32 -7.91 -8.75
N PHE A 17 4.67 -6.98 -9.48
CA PHE A 17 5.30 -6.00 -10.34
C PHE A 17 5.16 -4.57 -9.80
N PRO A 18 6.15 -3.69 -10.03
CA PRO A 18 6.03 -2.28 -9.72
C PRO A 18 4.87 -1.63 -10.48
N ILE A 19 3.99 -0.93 -9.78
CA ILE A 19 2.85 -0.23 -10.37
C ILE A 19 3.15 1.25 -10.44
N SER A 20 3.06 1.86 -11.62
CA SER A 20 3.29 3.29 -11.77
C SER A 20 2.25 4.13 -11.03
N MET A 21 2.66 5.31 -10.54
CA MET A 21 1.73 6.27 -9.90
C MET A 21 0.55 6.59 -10.81
N LYS A 22 0.79 6.69 -12.12
CA LYS A 22 -0.25 6.95 -13.11
C LYS A 22 -1.27 5.80 -13.19
N ALA A 23 -0.82 4.56 -13.23
CA ALA A 23 -1.69 3.39 -13.25
C ALA A 23 -2.55 3.29 -11.99
N LEU A 24 -1.96 3.53 -10.80
CA LEU A 24 -2.75 3.58 -9.56
C LEU A 24 -3.73 4.75 -9.56
N SER A 25 -3.33 5.92 -10.07
CA SER A 25 -4.22 7.07 -10.25
C SER A 25 -5.45 6.74 -11.09
N GLU A 26 -5.24 6.04 -12.22
CA GLU A 26 -6.31 5.62 -13.13
C GLU A 26 -7.19 4.55 -12.49
N GLN A 27 -6.58 3.56 -11.84
CA GLN A 27 -7.28 2.45 -11.19
C GLN A 27 -8.17 2.92 -10.03
N PHE A 28 -7.67 3.84 -9.21
CA PHE A 28 -8.43 4.42 -8.09
C PHE A 28 -9.27 5.63 -8.50
N GLN A 29 -9.17 6.08 -9.76
CA GLN A 29 -9.78 7.31 -10.28
C GLN A 29 -9.45 8.55 -9.43
N LEU A 30 -8.24 8.60 -8.90
CA LEU A 30 -7.76 9.68 -8.05
C LEU A 30 -6.77 10.54 -8.82
N SER A 31 -6.55 11.77 -8.34
CA SER A 31 -5.46 12.60 -8.85
C SER A 31 -4.10 12.05 -8.37
N ALA A 32 -3.04 12.28 -9.14
CA ALA A 32 -1.69 11.89 -8.73
C ALA A 32 -1.27 12.50 -7.38
N ARG A 33 -1.79 13.69 -7.06
CA ARG A 33 -1.61 14.35 -5.76
C ARG A 33 -2.27 13.56 -4.64
N THR A 34 -3.53 13.14 -4.82
CA THR A 34 -4.26 12.34 -3.84
C THR A 34 -3.62 10.97 -3.69
N MET A 35 -3.26 10.31 -4.79
CA MET A 35 -2.55 9.03 -4.75
C MET A 35 -1.24 9.10 -3.98
N ARG A 36 -0.47 10.18 -4.14
CA ARG A 36 0.75 10.39 -3.36
C ARG A 36 0.45 10.52 -1.87
N ASN A 37 -0.65 11.18 -1.49
CA ASN A 37 -1.10 11.22 -0.10
C ASN A 37 -1.50 9.83 0.41
N GLU A 38 -2.22 9.03 -0.39
CA GLU A 38 -2.59 7.66 -0.02
C GLU A 38 -1.34 6.79 0.17
N ILE A 39 -0.35 6.88 -0.72
CA ILE A 39 0.94 6.19 -0.58
C ILE A 39 1.68 6.65 0.68
N ASN A 40 1.64 7.94 1.00
CA ASN A 40 2.25 8.46 2.23
C ASN A 40 1.53 7.89 3.46
N GLU A 41 0.19 7.84 3.49
CA GLU A 41 -0.55 7.21 4.59
C GLU A 41 -0.21 5.71 4.73
N VAL A 42 -0.06 5.00 3.60
CA VAL A 42 0.42 3.61 3.59
C VAL A 42 1.83 3.51 4.21
N ASN A 43 2.74 4.39 3.78
CA ASN A 43 4.11 4.40 4.28
C ASN A 43 4.18 4.75 5.77
N ASP A 44 3.43 5.74 6.25
CA ASP A 44 3.36 6.08 7.66
C ASP A 44 2.87 4.88 8.49
N TYR A 45 1.85 4.17 7.99
CA TYR A 45 1.35 2.96 8.65
C TYR A 45 2.40 1.84 8.70
N LEU A 46 3.07 1.56 7.58
CA LEU A 46 4.15 0.58 7.51
C LEU A 46 5.32 0.97 8.44
N GLN A 47 5.68 2.26 8.48
CA GLN A 47 6.74 2.78 9.34
C GLN A 47 6.44 2.58 10.83
N GLN A 48 5.19 2.84 11.26
CA GLN A 48 4.78 2.59 12.65
C GLN A 48 4.92 1.12 13.05
N GLN A 49 4.74 0.21 12.09
CA GLN A 49 4.86 -1.23 12.27
C GLN A 49 6.29 -1.76 12.03
N LYS A 50 7.26 -0.87 11.77
CA LYS A 50 8.64 -1.19 11.39
C LYS A 50 8.76 -2.08 10.15
N LEU A 51 7.85 -1.88 9.20
CA LEU A 51 7.81 -2.61 7.94
C LEU A 51 8.49 -1.81 6.81
N PRO A 52 8.96 -2.50 5.76
CA PRO A 52 9.45 -1.89 4.53
C PRO A 52 8.41 -0.95 3.92
N LEU A 53 8.88 0.20 3.42
CA LEU A 53 8.04 1.20 2.79
C LEU A 53 7.89 0.95 1.29
N VAL A 54 6.88 1.58 0.69
CA VAL A 54 6.72 1.60 -0.76
C VAL A 54 7.83 2.47 -1.35
N HIS A 55 8.68 1.87 -2.17
CA HIS A 55 9.77 2.56 -2.86
C HIS A 55 9.42 2.81 -4.33
N SER A 56 9.75 4.01 -4.80
CA SER A 56 9.63 4.34 -6.23
C SER A 56 10.89 3.92 -6.99
N LEU A 57 10.74 2.96 -7.90
CA LEU A 57 11.74 2.58 -8.89
C LEU A 57 11.72 3.57 -10.04
N ARG A 58 12.85 4.28 -10.25
CA ARG A 58 13.02 5.23 -11.37
C ARG A 58 12.63 4.57 -12.70
N GLY A 59 11.61 5.13 -13.35
CA GLY A 59 11.12 4.67 -14.65
C GLY A 59 10.23 3.41 -14.64
N LYS A 60 10.05 2.73 -13.50
CA LYS A 60 9.24 1.50 -13.42
C LYS A 60 7.97 1.65 -12.58
N GLY A 61 7.96 2.54 -11.59
CA GLY A 61 6.78 2.78 -10.75
C GLY A 61 7.07 2.58 -9.27
N MET A 62 6.06 2.23 -8.49
CA MET A 62 6.13 2.01 -7.05
C MET A 62 6.05 0.52 -6.75
N LYS A 63 6.95 0.04 -5.90
CA LYS A 63 7.00 -1.36 -5.47
C LYS A 63 7.11 -1.41 -3.96
N LEU A 64 6.45 -2.40 -3.39
CA LEU A 64 6.55 -2.75 -1.99
C LEU A 64 7.24 -4.11 -1.88
N GLU A 65 8.49 -4.10 -1.41
CA GLU A 65 9.25 -5.34 -1.23
C GLU A 65 9.12 -5.81 0.22
N LEU A 66 8.22 -6.77 0.41
CA LEU A 66 7.96 -7.41 1.69
C LEU A 66 8.34 -8.89 1.61
N ASN A 67 9.04 -9.35 2.63
CA ASN A 67 9.30 -10.76 2.88
C ASN A 67 8.03 -11.47 3.33
N ARG A 68 8.05 -12.82 3.30
CA ARG A 68 6.90 -13.64 3.70
C ARG A 68 6.34 -13.27 5.08
N LYS A 69 7.21 -13.07 6.08
CA LYS A 69 6.81 -12.67 7.44
C LYS A 69 6.13 -11.29 7.46
N GLU A 70 6.68 -10.35 6.71
CA GLU A 70 6.18 -8.96 6.67
C GLU A 70 4.83 -8.90 5.95
N LYS A 71 4.65 -9.65 4.86
CA LYS A 71 3.33 -9.81 4.20
C LYS A 71 2.31 -10.40 5.16
N GLU A 72 2.68 -11.41 5.92
CA GLU A 72 1.80 -12.05 6.91
C GLU A 72 1.42 -11.08 8.03
N GLN A 73 2.37 -10.27 8.52
CA GLN A 73 2.08 -9.20 9.48
C GLN A 73 1.11 -8.17 8.89
N VAL A 74 1.34 -7.68 7.67
CA VAL A 74 0.42 -6.73 7.01
C VAL A 74 -0.97 -7.34 6.86
N TYR A 75 -1.07 -8.62 6.50
CA TYR A 75 -2.35 -9.31 6.36
C TYR A 75 -3.09 -9.41 7.70
N VAL A 76 -2.40 -9.78 8.77
CA VAL A 76 -2.97 -9.81 10.13
C VAL A 76 -3.43 -8.42 10.57
N LEU A 77 -2.65 -7.39 10.27
CA LEU A 77 -3.01 -5.99 10.58
C LEU A 77 -4.24 -5.52 9.80
N LEU A 78 -4.32 -5.85 8.51
CA LEU A 78 -5.48 -5.54 7.65
C LEU A 78 -6.74 -6.32 8.08
N ASP A 79 -6.60 -7.59 8.47
CA ASP A 79 -7.70 -8.42 8.98
C ASP A 79 -8.19 -7.91 10.34
N ALA A 80 -7.27 -7.52 11.23
CA ALA A 80 -7.59 -6.94 12.53
C ALA A 80 -8.36 -5.62 12.41
N ASP A 81 -7.97 -4.73 11.48
CA ASP A 81 -8.71 -3.47 11.21
C ASP A 81 -10.10 -3.76 10.60
N LYS A 82 -10.24 -4.85 9.80
CA LYS A 82 -11.53 -5.31 9.25
C LYS A 82 -12.47 -5.92 10.29
N LYS A 83 -11.94 -6.65 11.28
CA LYS A 83 -12.77 -7.29 12.32
C LYS A 83 -13.45 -6.31 13.28
N MET A 84 -13.07 -5.03 13.27
CA MET A 84 -13.70 -4.01 14.12
C MET A 84 -14.92 -3.33 13.49
N LYS A 85 -15.39 -3.78 12.32
CA LYS A 85 -16.54 -3.20 11.61
C LYS A 85 -17.74 -4.14 11.40
N PHE A 86 -17.81 -5.28 12.09
CA PHE A 86 -18.98 -6.17 12.06
C PHE A 86 -19.66 -6.25 13.42
#